data_AF-A0A5J4PJ68-F1
#
_entry.id   AF-A0A5J4PJ68-F1
#
_cell.length_a   1.000
_cell.length_b   1.000
_cell.length_c   1.000
_cell.angle_alpha   90.00
_cell.angle_beta   90.00
_cell.angle_gamma   90.00
#
_symmetry.space_group_name_H-M   'P 1'
#
loop_
_entity.id
_entity.type
_entity.pdbx_description
1 polymer ?
#
loop_
_entity_poly.entity_id
_entity_poly.type
_entity_poly.pdbx_seq_one_letter_code
_entity_poly.pdbx_strand_id
1 'polypeptide(L)'
;MKHIFFICMIASTLFLSKLSAQTEVMAWGNMTGIRVEGQLMEFESDIRVVGKGWTNIKTTGKEKQRPNYHRDEQSQIVKTEIDKIRFTQTVEDKSKGLVAVSLTYASDTTLNAEGIYFCINLPDKRYASGTLQVGNSKAISIRELNAKSPAYSGSAIAVESQDQKLHLNFAAATTAFLKKETDNTTTLYVQVAKSIKKKQSGKLNFTIHATGNIDTNPAEIQLDTKNPGRIFAGLGGNFRLQNPRVDPQVIAYCLDNLRVSFGRVELPWSSWQPNENTDPIAEARAGRLNPRVDNTAKMAQ
;
A
#
# COMPACT_ATOMS: atom_id res chain seq x y z
N MET A 1 23.83 25.89 -38.45
CA MET A 1 22.66 24.97 -38.38
C MET A 1 22.89 23.71 -37.54
N LYS A 2 24.12 23.20 -37.33
CA LYS A 2 24.36 22.01 -36.48
C LYS A 2 24.34 22.28 -34.95
N HIS A 3 24.50 23.53 -34.52
CA HIS A 3 24.48 23.88 -33.08
C HIS A 3 23.08 24.20 -32.53
N ILE A 4 22.08 24.41 -33.39
CA ILE A 4 20.70 24.71 -32.96
C ILE A 4 19.96 23.42 -32.57
N PHE A 5 20.26 22.29 -33.22
CA PHE A 5 19.66 20.99 -32.92
C PHE A 5 20.11 20.40 -31.57
N PHE A 6 21.34 20.69 -31.13
CA PHE A 6 21.85 20.20 -29.84
C PHE A 6 21.23 20.92 -28.64
N ILE A 7 20.87 22.21 -28.81
CA ILE A 7 20.19 23.00 -27.78
C ILE A 7 18.72 22.55 -27.64
N CYS A 8 18.05 22.15 -28.72
CA CYS A 8 16.69 21.60 -28.65
C CYS A 8 16.62 20.21 -27.98
N MET A 9 17.67 19.40 -28.07
CA MET A 9 17.72 18.07 -27.43
C MET A 9 17.99 18.16 -25.91
N ILE A 10 18.71 19.20 -25.45
CA ILE A 10 18.90 19.49 -24.02
C ILE A 10 17.66 20.21 -23.44
N ALA A 11 16.98 21.05 -24.22
CA ALA A 11 15.73 21.71 -23.80
C ALA A 11 14.56 20.73 -23.60
N SER A 12 14.59 19.56 -24.25
CA SER A 12 13.60 18.49 -24.05
C SER A 12 13.90 17.58 -22.85
N THR A 13 15.11 17.65 -22.26
CA THR A 13 15.39 17.07 -20.94
C THR A 13 15.06 17.99 -19.77
N LEU A 14 14.66 19.24 -20.05
CA LEU A 14 14.15 20.21 -19.08
C LEU A 14 12.61 20.16 -18.95
N PHE A 15 11.96 19.07 -19.38
CA PHE A 15 10.74 18.67 -18.69
C PHE A 15 11.16 18.30 -17.27
N LEU A 16 11.24 19.32 -16.42
CA LEU A 16 11.20 19.23 -14.96
C LEU A 16 10.05 18.30 -14.64
N SER A 17 10.35 17.01 -14.53
CA SER A 17 9.48 16.08 -13.86
C SER A 17 9.23 16.73 -12.52
N LYS A 18 7.97 17.10 -12.25
CA LYS A 18 7.56 17.48 -10.91
C LYS A 18 8.03 16.33 -10.03
N LEU A 19 9.14 16.53 -9.32
CA LEU A 19 9.64 15.64 -8.29
C LEU A 19 8.67 15.79 -7.13
N SER A 20 7.47 15.24 -7.34
CA SER A 20 6.52 14.97 -6.30
C SER A 20 7.12 13.88 -5.42
N ALA A 21 6.74 13.87 -4.15
CA ALA A 21 6.96 12.71 -3.30
C ALA A 21 6.57 11.43 -4.06
N GLN A 22 7.28 10.32 -3.83
CA GLN A 22 6.84 9.01 -4.34
C GLN A 22 6.37 8.21 -3.14
N THR A 23 5.16 8.53 -2.69
CA THR A 23 4.58 7.85 -1.52
C THR A 23 4.17 6.44 -1.89
N GLU A 24 4.60 5.48 -1.08
CA GLU A 24 4.18 4.09 -1.22
C GLU A 24 2.87 3.90 -0.46
N VAL A 25 1.78 3.69 -1.19
CA VAL A 25 0.44 3.41 -0.62
C VAL A 25 -0.02 2.06 -1.11
N MET A 26 -0.31 1.17 -0.16
CA MET A 26 -0.85 -0.15 -0.42
C MET A 26 -2.31 -0.07 -0.84
N ALA A 27 -2.77 -1.05 -1.62
CA ALA A 27 -4.16 -1.10 -2.10
C ALA A 27 -5.23 -1.13 -0.97
N TRP A 28 -4.82 -1.46 0.26
CA TRP A 28 -5.67 -1.45 1.46
C TRP A 28 -5.55 -0.19 2.33
N GLY A 29 -4.77 0.82 1.90
CA GLY A 29 -4.71 2.16 2.53
C GLY A 29 -3.46 2.43 3.36
N ASN A 30 -2.69 1.40 3.72
CA ASN A 30 -1.48 1.57 4.51
C ASN A 30 -0.39 2.26 3.66
N MET A 31 0.19 3.32 4.19
CA MET A 31 1.39 3.94 3.64
C MET A 31 2.62 3.20 4.18
N THR A 32 3.62 2.89 3.35
CA THR A 32 4.88 2.23 3.79
C THR A 32 6.11 3.14 3.79
N GLY A 33 5.90 4.40 3.43
CA GLY A 33 6.90 5.43 3.50
C GLY A 33 6.76 6.46 2.38
N ILE A 34 7.66 7.43 2.40
CA ILE A 34 7.74 8.48 1.39
C ILE A 34 9.15 8.48 0.82
N ARG A 35 9.31 8.34 -0.50
CA ARG A 35 10.65 8.44 -1.09
C ARG A 35 11.10 9.88 -1.26
N VAL A 36 12.34 10.14 -0.87
CA VAL A 36 13.06 11.40 -1.07
C VAL A 36 14.30 11.06 -1.88
N GLU A 37 14.34 11.51 -3.15
CA GLU A 37 15.42 11.17 -4.11
C GLU A 37 15.67 9.66 -4.22
N GLY A 38 14.60 8.86 -4.26
CA GLY A 38 14.69 7.41 -4.36
C GLY A 38 14.90 6.70 -3.01
N GLN A 39 15.46 7.36 -1.99
CA GLN A 39 15.60 6.79 -0.65
C GLN A 39 14.25 6.75 0.07
N LEU A 40 13.84 5.59 0.58
CA LEU A 40 12.60 5.42 1.32
C LEU A 40 12.75 5.95 2.76
N MET A 41 11.99 7.02 3.09
CA MET A 41 11.74 7.43 4.47
C MET A 41 10.64 6.53 5.02
N GLU A 42 11.05 5.49 5.73
CA GLU A 42 10.22 4.33 6.02
C GLU A 42 9.37 4.56 7.27
N PHE A 43 8.09 4.22 7.18
CA PHE A 43 7.15 4.10 8.30
C PHE A 43 5.98 3.26 7.81
N GLU A 44 5.17 2.69 8.69
CA GLU A 44 3.93 2.05 8.26
C GLU A 44 2.72 2.77 8.85
N SER A 45 1.76 3.18 8.03
CA SER A 45 0.50 3.71 8.50
C SER A 45 -0.61 2.68 8.47
N ASP A 46 -1.58 2.80 9.38
CA ASP A 46 -2.82 2.05 9.31
C ASP A 46 -3.98 2.86 9.94
N ILE A 47 -5.22 2.53 9.58
CA ILE A 47 -6.41 3.10 10.22
C ILE A 47 -6.91 2.09 11.24
N ARG A 48 -7.06 2.52 12.51
CA ARG A 48 -7.56 1.68 13.60
C ARG A 48 -8.92 2.13 14.09
N VAL A 49 -9.86 1.20 14.17
CA VAL A 49 -11.08 1.31 14.96
C VAL A 49 -10.84 0.58 16.28
N VAL A 50 -10.80 1.31 17.38
CA VAL A 50 -10.40 0.79 18.70
C VAL A 50 -11.62 0.68 19.60
N GLY A 51 -11.98 -0.54 19.99
CA GLY A 51 -13.07 -0.80 20.94
C GLY A 51 -12.77 -0.27 22.34
N LYS A 52 -13.81 -0.09 23.16
CA LYS A 52 -13.69 0.42 24.53
C LYS A 52 -12.70 -0.41 25.35
N GLY A 53 -11.88 0.25 26.17
CA GLY A 53 -10.86 -0.41 26.97
C GLY A 53 -9.73 -1.01 26.15
N TRP A 54 -9.50 -0.50 24.93
CA TRP A 54 -8.42 -0.97 24.04
C TRP A 54 -8.57 -2.42 23.56
N THR A 55 -9.81 -2.93 23.60
CA THR A 55 -10.17 -4.27 23.11
C THR A 55 -10.62 -4.22 21.65
N ASN A 56 -10.60 -5.36 20.96
CA ASN A 56 -11.16 -5.51 19.59
C ASN A 56 -10.62 -4.48 18.58
N ILE A 57 -9.30 -4.31 18.52
CA ILE A 57 -8.66 -3.38 17.59
C ILE A 57 -8.76 -3.94 16.17
N LYS A 58 -9.46 -3.24 15.29
CA LYS A 58 -9.55 -3.57 13.87
C LYS A 58 -8.76 -2.58 13.05
N THR A 59 -7.90 -3.09 12.18
CA THR A 59 -6.94 -2.27 11.43
C THR A 59 -7.03 -2.53 9.94
N THR A 60 -6.73 -1.52 9.12
CA THR A 60 -6.49 -1.73 7.69
C THR A 60 -5.31 -2.68 7.47
N GLY A 61 -5.41 -3.56 6.47
CA GLY A 61 -4.36 -4.53 6.18
C GLY A 61 -4.68 -5.43 5.00
N LYS A 62 -3.64 -6.06 4.46
CA LYS A 62 -3.77 -7.04 3.37
C LYS A 62 -4.80 -8.12 3.75
N GLU A 63 -5.75 -8.36 2.86
CA GLU A 63 -6.79 -9.39 2.99
C GLU A 63 -7.75 -9.24 4.20
N LYS A 64 -7.63 -8.16 5.00
CA LYS A 64 -8.53 -7.89 6.13
C LYS A 64 -9.82 -7.18 5.71
N GLN A 65 -9.77 -6.45 4.59
CA GLN A 65 -10.91 -5.73 4.01
C GLN A 65 -11.03 -6.04 2.51
N ARG A 66 -12.10 -5.53 1.90
CA ARG A 66 -12.31 -5.48 0.44
C ARG A 66 -12.21 -4.04 -0.07
N PRO A 67 -11.00 -3.45 -0.10
CA PRO A 67 -10.82 -2.06 -0.50
C PRO A 67 -11.02 -1.88 -2.01
N ASN A 68 -11.40 -0.67 -2.41
CA ASN A 68 -11.28 -0.18 -3.77
C ASN A 68 -10.11 0.81 -3.82
N TYR A 69 -9.13 0.53 -4.68
CA TYR A 69 -7.95 1.36 -4.89
C TYR A 69 -8.02 2.00 -6.28
N HIS A 70 -7.70 3.28 -6.34
CA HIS A 70 -7.53 4.02 -7.57
C HIS A 70 -6.32 4.95 -7.46
N ARG A 71 -5.56 5.05 -8.54
CA ARG A 71 -4.43 5.98 -8.66
C ARG A 71 -4.65 6.86 -9.87
N ASP A 72 -4.49 8.16 -9.66
CA ASP A 72 -4.54 9.19 -10.68
C ASP A 72 -3.30 10.07 -10.50
N GLU A 73 -2.29 9.88 -11.36
CA GLU A 73 -0.99 10.54 -11.31
C GLU A 73 -0.35 10.56 -9.90
N GLN A 74 -0.46 11.71 -9.22
CA GLN A 74 0.11 12.05 -7.92
C GLN A 74 -0.82 11.73 -6.75
N SER A 75 -2.05 11.28 -7.05
CA SER A 75 -3.09 11.00 -6.06
C SER A 75 -3.40 9.50 -5.99
N GLN A 76 -3.44 8.97 -4.79
CA GLN A 76 -3.81 7.59 -4.49
C GLN A 76 -5.02 7.60 -3.55
N ILE A 77 -6.11 6.99 -4.01
CA ILE A 77 -7.39 6.99 -3.31
C ILE A 77 -7.75 5.56 -2.92
N VAL A 78 -7.98 5.35 -1.63
CA VAL A 78 -8.42 4.07 -1.07
C VAL A 78 -9.75 4.24 -0.39
N LYS A 79 -10.75 3.46 -0.83
CA LYS A 79 -12.05 3.34 -0.17
C LYS A 79 -12.13 1.98 0.50
N THR A 80 -12.38 1.95 1.80
CA THR A 80 -12.45 0.70 2.56
C THR A 80 -13.54 0.79 3.63
N GLU A 81 -13.87 -0.34 4.24
CA GLU A 81 -14.87 -0.40 5.32
C GLU A 81 -14.35 -1.28 6.46
N ILE A 82 -14.54 -0.81 7.70
CA ILE A 82 -14.33 -1.59 8.92
C ILE A 82 -15.60 -1.45 9.76
N ASP A 83 -16.26 -2.55 10.10
CA ASP A 83 -17.44 -2.57 10.96
C ASP A 83 -18.56 -1.59 10.55
N LYS A 84 -18.90 -1.52 9.26
CA LYS A 84 -19.91 -0.57 8.73
C LYS A 84 -19.51 0.90 8.87
N ILE A 85 -18.22 1.17 9.07
CA ILE A 85 -17.62 2.50 8.98
C ILE A 85 -16.85 2.56 7.68
N ARG A 86 -17.36 3.35 6.74
CA ARG A 86 -16.70 3.58 5.46
C ARG A 86 -15.62 4.64 5.62
N PHE A 87 -14.46 4.37 5.05
CA PHE A 87 -13.33 5.29 5.00
C PHE A 87 -13.01 5.62 3.55
N THR A 88 -12.63 6.88 3.31
CA THR A 88 -11.91 7.27 2.09
C THR A 88 -10.63 7.97 2.49
N GLN A 89 -9.51 7.37 2.12
CA GLN A 89 -8.19 7.95 2.26
C GLN A 89 -7.71 8.44 0.90
N THR A 90 -7.23 9.68 0.85
CA THR A 90 -6.58 10.26 -0.31
C THR A 90 -5.20 10.70 0.10
N VAL A 91 -4.19 10.22 -0.62
CA VAL A 91 -2.78 10.53 -0.43
C VAL A 91 -2.31 11.20 -1.70
N GLU A 92 -1.92 12.47 -1.60
CA GLU A 92 -1.55 13.29 -2.75
C GLU A 92 -0.11 13.81 -2.58
N ASP A 93 0.76 13.44 -3.51
CA ASP A 93 2.15 13.88 -3.52
C ASP A 93 2.22 15.36 -3.95
N LYS A 94 2.78 16.23 -3.10
CA LYS A 94 2.80 17.69 -3.35
C LYS A 94 4.13 18.19 -3.88
N SER A 95 5.22 17.80 -3.24
CA SER A 95 6.59 18.15 -3.61
C SER A 95 7.55 17.15 -2.97
N LYS A 96 8.86 17.32 -3.17
CA LYS A 96 9.91 16.45 -2.60
C LYS A 96 9.65 16.22 -1.10
N GLY A 97 9.40 14.96 -0.74
CA GLY A 97 9.16 14.53 0.65
C GLY A 97 7.84 15.01 1.27
N LEU A 98 7.05 15.85 0.59
CA LEU A 98 5.81 16.43 1.14
C LEU A 98 4.57 15.82 0.50
N VAL A 99 3.67 15.36 1.37
CA VAL A 99 2.46 14.64 0.99
C VAL A 99 1.27 15.22 1.74
N ALA A 100 0.14 15.40 1.07
CA ALA A 100 -1.13 15.70 1.71
C ALA A 100 -1.93 14.42 1.92
N VAL A 101 -2.48 14.24 3.13
CA VAL A 101 -3.35 13.11 3.49
C VAL A 101 -4.70 13.66 3.91
N SER A 102 -5.75 13.16 3.27
CA SER A 102 -7.15 13.41 3.63
C SER A 102 -7.81 12.08 3.97
N LEU A 103 -8.25 11.94 5.22
CA LEU A 103 -9.01 10.78 5.68
C LEU A 103 -10.42 11.21 6.05
N THR A 104 -11.42 10.68 5.35
CA THR A 104 -12.83 10.85 5.72
C THR A 104 -13.41 9.55 6.21
N TYR A 105 -14.40 9.64 7.11
CA TYR A 105 -15.19 8.49 7.53
C TYR A 105 -16.68 8.81 7.57
N ALA A 106 -17.50 7.78 7.37
CA ALA A 106 -18.94 7.81 7.59
C ALA A 106 -19.38 6.50 8.24
N SER A 107 -20.11 6.59 9.36
CA SER A 107 -20.53 5.44 10.14
C SER A 107 -22.00 5.12 9.98
N ASP A 108 -22.32 3.89 9.60
CA ASP A 108 -23.70 3.35 9.60
C ASP A 108 -24.04 2.60 10.88
N THR A 109 -23.15 2.65 11.88
CA THR A 109 -23.28 1.96 13.16
C THR A 109 -22.95 2.87 14.34
N THR A 110 -23.33 2.46 15.54
CA THR A 110 -22.86 3.03 16.80
C THR A 110 -22.00 1.98 17.49
N LEU A 111 -20.76 2.33 17.84
CA LEU A 111 -19.84 1.44 18.55
C LEU A 111 -19.45 2.04 19.91
N ASN A 112 -19.37 1.18 20.93
CA ASN A 112 -18.70 1.52 22.17
C ASN A 112 -17.19 1.41 21.96
N ALA A 113 -16.55 2.53 21.62
CA ALA A 113 -15.18 2.59 21.12
C ALA A 113 -14.37 3.66 21.85
N GLU A 114 -13.05 3.46 21.94
CA GLU A 114 -12.10 4.54 22.27
C GLU A 114 -11.95 5.53 21.11
N GLY A 115 -12.29 5.12 19.89
CA GLY A 115 -12.35 6.00 18.73
C GLY A 115 -11.79 5.40 17.45
N ILE A 116 -11.58 6.30 16.49
CA ILE A 116 -10.91 6.04 15.21
C ILE A 116 -9.59 6.77 15.24
N TYR A 117 -8.52 6.09 14.81
CA TYR A 117 -7.16 6.62 14.80
C TYR A 117 -6.49 6.40 13.45
N PHE A 118 -5.70 7.38 13.02
CA PHE A 118 -4.68 7.20 12.01
C PHE A 118 -3.37 6.92 12.74
N CYS A 119 -2.82 5.73 12.53
CA CYS A 119 -1.65 5.25 13.23
C CYS A 119 -0.43 5.29 12.33
N ILE A 120 0.73 5.60 12.90
CA ILE A 120 2.03 5.48 12.26
C ILE A 120 2.90 4.61 13.16
N ASN A 121 3.18 3.39 12.69
CA ASN A 121 4.15 2.48 13.26
C ASN A 121 5.56 2.98 12.88
N LEU A 122 6.39 3.17 13.90
CA LEU A 122 7.76 3.67 13.77
C LEU A 122 8.72 2.47 13.88
N PRO A 123 9.35 2.02 12.79
CA PRO A 123 10.27 0.89 12.84
C PRO A 123 11.44 1.17 13.79
N ASP A 124 11.68 0.27 14.75
CA ASP A 124 12.74 0.43 15.75
C ASP A 124 14.12 0.62 15.09
N LYS A 125 14.38 -0.05 13.96
CA LYS A 125 15.60 0.12 13.15
C LYS A 125 15.87 1.55 12.68
N ARG A 126 14.86 2.43 12.68
CA ARG A 126 14.96 3.83 12.26
C ARG A 126 14.69 4.82 13.39
N TYR A 127 13.79 4.50 14.32
CA TYR A 127 13.27 5.48 15.29
C TYR A 127 13.51 5.12 16.76
N ALA A 128 14.15 3.99 17.08
CA ALA A 128 14.33 3.59 18.48
C ALA A 128 15.04 4.65 19.35
N SER A 129 16.04 5.34 18.81
CA SER A 129 16.76 6.45 19.48
C SER A 129 16.14 7.82 19.23
N GLY A 130 15.00 7.88 18.53
CA GLY A 130 14.36 9.12 18.14
C GLY A 130 13.54 9.77 19.26
N THR A 131 12.99 10.93 18.93
CA THR A 131 12.10 11.70 19.78
C THR A 131 10.79 12.01 19.08
N LEU A 132 9.75 12.24 19.87
CA LEU A 132 8.46 12.72 19.41
C LEU A 132 8.04 13.98 20.16
N GLN A 133 7.57 14.98 19.43
CA GLN A 133 7.01 16.21 19.99
C GLN A 133 5.65 16.51 19.37
N VAL A 134 4.67 16.92 20.19
CA VAL A 134 3.33 17.33 19.74
C VAL A 134 3.11 18.80 20.12
N GLY A 135 3.02 19.67 19.12
CA GLY A 135 2.95 21.12 19.31
C GLY A 135 4.12 21.62 20.16
N ASN A 136 3.81 22.32 21.25
CA ASN A 136 4.79 22.87 22.18
C ASN A 136 5.07 21.94 23.39
N SER A 137 4.69 20.65 23.31
CA SER A 137 5.02 19.70 24.37
C SER A 137 6.53 19.52 24.50
N LYS A 138 6.99 19.05 25.67
CA LYS A 138 8.34 18.51 25.79
C LYS A 138 8.48 17.31 24.84
N ALA A 139 9.64 17.20 24.19
CA ALA A 139 9.97 16.02 23.39
C ALA A 139 10.03 14.76 24.27
N ILE A 140 9.48 13.67 23.76
CA ILE A 140 9.42 12.35 24.41
C ILE A 140 10.45 11.47 23.73
N SER A 141 11.34 10.85 24.50
CA SER A 141 12.26 9.83 23.99
C SER A 141 11.46 8.57 23.63
N ILE A 142 11.60 8.09 22.39
CA ILE A 142 10.92 6.87 21.92
C ILE A 142 11.46 5.64 22.69
N ARG A 143 12.75 5.65 23.03
CA ARG A 143 13.40 4.57 23.78
C ARG A 143 12.88 4.43 25.21
N GLU A 144 12.48 5.54 25.83
CA GLU A 144 12.02 5.59 27.22
C GLU A 144 10.51 5.30 27.35
N LEU A 145 9.81 5.07 26.23
CA LEU A 145 8.40 4.74 26.23
C LEU A 145 8.18 3.27 26.64
N ASN A 146 7.72 3.07 27.87
CA ASN A 146 7.49 1.73 28.42
C ASN A 146 6.10 1.17 28.10
N ALA A 147 5.13 2.04 27.82
CA ALA A 147 3.73 1.68 27.55
C ALA A 147 3.05 2.76 26.69
N LYS A 148 2.02 3.43 27.22
CA LYS A 148 1.28 4.51 26.55
C LYS A 148 1.69 5.86 27.15
N SER A 149 1.98 6.85 26.30
CA SER A 149 2.23 8.22 26.75
C SER A 149 0.92 8.92 27.15
N PRO A 150 1.00 10.07 27.84
CA PRO A 150 -0.13 11.00 27.90
C PRO A 150 -0.62 11.38 26.50
N ALA A 151 -1.87 11.82 26.42
CA ALA A 151 -2.42 12.42 25.21
C ALA A 151 -2.06 13.90 25.16
N TYR A 152 -1.49 14.33 24.04
CA TYR A 152 -1.11 15.70 23.76
C TYR A 152 -2.02 16.27 22.69
N SER A 153 -2.23 17.59 22.72
CA SER A 153 -2.99 18.32 21.71
C SER A 153 -2.09 19.30 21.00
N GLY A 154 -2.10 19.31 19.67
CA GLY A 154 -1.27 20.21 18.88
C GLY A 154 -1.60 20.14 17.39
N SER A 155 -1.24 21.19 16.65
CA SER A 155 -1.39 21.26 15.19
C SER A 155 -0.16 20.77 14.43
N ALA A 156 0.91 20.39 15.12
CA ALA A 156 2.12 19.85 14.55
C ALA A 156 2.60 18.64 15.36
N ILE A 157 3.11 17.61 14.70
CA ILE A 157 3.77 16.47 15.34
C ILE A 157 5.10 16.26 14.63
N ALA A 158 6.19 16.26 15.39
CA ALA A 158 7.52 15.95 14.87
C ALA A 158 7.99 14.61 15.44
N VAL A 159 8.38 13.70 14.56
CA VAL A 159 9.10 12.47 14.90
C VAL A 159 10.48 12.55 14.28
N GLU A 160 11.52 12.60 15.10
CA GLU A 160 12.89 12.78 14.62
C GLU A 160 13.81 11.71 15.17
N SER A 161 14.50 11.00 14.28
CA SER A 161 15.67 10.20 14.59
C SER A 161 16.92 10.81 13.98
N GLN A 162 18.05 10.13 14.13
CA GLN A 162 19.32 10.59 13.54
C GLN A 162 19.26 10.64 12.01
N ASP A 163 18.56 9.69 11.38
CA ASP A 163 18.60 9.51 9.92
C ASP A 163 17.29 9.88 9.22
N GLN A 164 16.17 9.96 9.96
CA GLN A 164 14.85 10.19 9.36
C GLN A 164 13.99 11.10 10.25
N LYS A 165 13.24 11.98 9.61
CA LYS A 165 12.31 12.89 10.25
C LYS A 165 10.96 12.86 9.54
N LEU A 166 9.90 12.80 10.33
CA LEU A 166 8.51 12.91 9.87
C LEU A 166 7.85 14.06 10.60
N HIS A 167 7.47 15.10 9.85
CA HIS A 167 6.73 16.24 10.38
C HIS A 167 5.31 16.23 9.86
N LEU A 168 4.34 16.08 10.76
CA LEU A 168 2.92 16.12 10.44
C LEU A 168 2.37 17.50 10.79
N ASN A 169 1.68 18.15 9.85
CA ASN A 169 1.04 19.44 10.08
C ASN A 169 -0.47 19.38 9.81
N PHE A 170 -1.25 19.87 10.76
CA PHE A 170 -2.71 19.86 10.78
C PHE A 170 -3.22 21.30 10.77
N ALA A 171 -4.34 21.55 10.09
CA ALA A 171 -4.96 22.89 10.05
C ALA A 171 -5.54 23.31 11.42
N ALA A 172 -5.90 22.33 12.26
CA ALA A 172 -6.39 22.55 13.62
C ALA A 172 -5.70 21.56 14.57
N ALA A 173 -5.69 21.88 15.87
CA ALA A 173 -5.10 21.01 16.86
C ALA A 173 -5.79 19.63 16.87
N THR A 174 -4.99 18.57 16.84
CA THR A 174 -5.44 17.18 16.97
C THR A 174 -4.85 16.56 18.23
N THR A 175 -5.51 15.52 18.73
CA THR A 175 -5.01 14.74 19.87
C THR A 175 -4.13 13.60 19.37
N ALA A 176 -2.93 13.46 19.94
CA ALA A 176 -2.03 12.37 19.62
C ALA A 176 -1.32 11.83 20.85
N PHE A 177 -0.89 10.57 20.80
CA PHE A 177 -0.06 9.93 21.82
C PHE A 177 0.75 8.79 21.21
N LEU A 178 1.78 8.38 21.93
CA LEU A 178 2.55 7.19 21.63
C LEU A 178 2.04 6.00 22.42
N LYS A 179 2.16 4.81 21.84
CA LYS A 179 1.93 3.55 22.52
C LYS A 179 2.94 2.51 22.04
N LYS A 180 3.56 1.79 22.99
CA LYS A 180 4.31 0.57 22.72
C LYS A 180 3.32 -0.57 22.49
N GLU A 181 3.43 -1.22 21.34
CA GLU A 181 2.63 -2.38 20.95
C GLU A 181 3.21 -3.68 21.53
N THR A 182 2.43 -4.76 21.47
CA THR A 182 2.82 -6.06 22.05
C THR A 182 4.02 -6.70 21.37
N ASP A 183 4.25 -6.36 20.11
CA ASP A 183 5.42 -6.77 19.31
C ASP A 183 6.63 -5.83 19.52
N ASN A 184 6.56 -4.95 20.53
CA ASN A 184 7.51 -3.86 20.79
C ASN A 184 7.58 -2.77 19.72
N THR A 185 6.71 -2.75 18.72
CA THR A 185 6.65 -1.61 17.80
C THR A 185 6.15 -0.37 18.53
N THR A 186 6.80 0.79 18.35
CA THR A 186 6.25 2.06 18.85
C THR A 186 5.31 2.66 17.80
N THR A 187 4.06 2.92 18.18
CA THR A 187 3.05 3.49 17.30
C THR A 187 2.63 4.88 17.77
N LEU A 188 2.66 5.85 16.86
CA LEU A 188 2.00 7.14 17.01
C LEU A 188 0.52 7.00 16.65
N TYR A 189 -0.36 7.34 17.57
CA TYR A 189 -1.79 7.40 17.37
C TYR A 189 -2.22 8.85 17.18
N VAL A 190 -2.81 9.18 16.02
CA VAL A 190 -3.45 10.47 15.76
C VAL A 190 -4.96 10.28 15.75
N GLN A 191 -5.68 11.01 16.58
CA GLN A 191 -7.12 10.84 16.74
C GLN A 191 -7.90 11.40 15.54
N VAL A 192 -8.75 10.58 14.93
CA VAL A 192 -9.67 10.95 13.86
C VAL A 192 -11.08 11.20 14.41
N ALA A 193 -11.51 10.37 15.36
CA ALA A 193 -12.81 10.52 16.02
C ALA A 193 -12.76 9.97 17.46
N LYS A 194 -13.38 10.68 18.41
CA LYS A 194 -13.49 10.26 19.83
C LYS A 194 -14.63 9.27 20.09
N SER A 195 -15.65 9.28 19.24
CA SER A 195 -16.83 8.40 19.35
C SER A 195 -17.33 8.02 17.98
N ILE A 196 -18.05 6.92 17.89
CA ILE A 196 -18.59 6.38 16.64
C ILE A 196 -20.10 6.18 16.84
N LYS A 197 -20.90 7.05 16.21
CA LYS A 197 -22.36 6.99 16.24
C LYS A 197 -22.92 6.78 14.84
N LYS A 198 -24.10 6.16 14.75
CA LYS A 198 -24.80 5.98 13.47
C LYS A 198 -25.08 7.34 12.82
N LYS A 199 -24.86 7.44 11.52
CA LYS A 199 -24.91 8.68 10.70
C LYS A 199 -23.85 9.73 11.03
N GLN A 200 -22.88 9.42 11.89
CA GLN A 200 -21.75 10.31 12.13
C GLN A 200 -20.78 10.25 10.95
N SER A 201 -20.27 11.40 10.55
CA SER A 201 -19.16 11.51 9.61
C SER A 201 -18.13 12.50 10.11
N GLY A 202 -16.92 12.42 9.58
CA GLY A 202 -15.85 13.36 9.91
C GLY A 202 -14.69 13.26 8.94
N LYS A 203 -13.72 14.15 9.11
CA LYS A 203 -12.50 14.21 8.31
C LYS A 203 -11.29 14.60 9.15
N LEU A 204 -10.13 14.07 8.79
CA LEU A 204 -8.82 14.48 9.28
C LEU A 204 -7.94 14.78 8.06
N ASN A 205 -7.52 16.04 7.95
CA ASN A 205 -6.66 16.52 6.87
C ASN A 205 -5.33 17.01 7.45
N PHE A 206 -4.23 16.58 6.86
CA PHE A 206 -2.90 16.94 7.30
C PHE A 206 -1.88 16.76 6.18
N THR A 207 -0.68 17.26 6.40
CA THR A 207 0.48 16.96 5.55
C THR A 207 1.50 16.15 6.33
N ILE A 208 2.27 15.33 5.63
CA ILE A 208 3.47 14.66 6.13
C ILE A 208 4.65 15.17 5.31
N HIS A 209 5.64 15.73 5.97
CA HIS A 209 6.93 16.04 5.36
C HIS A 209 7.97 15.06 5.89
N ALA A 210 8.48 14.22 5.00
CA ALA A 210 9.54 13.27 5.29
C ALA A 210 10.88 13.80 4.78
N THR A 211 11.89 13.76 5.66
CA THR A 211 13.27 14.13 5.33
C THR A 211 14.22 13.14 6.00
N GLY A 212 15.47 13.10 5.54
CA GLY A 212 16.46 12.20 6.12
C GLY A 212 17.74 12.14 5.31
N ASN A 213 18.65 11.27 5.75
CA ASN A 213 19.90 10.98 5.06
C ASN A 213 19.61 10.18 3.79
N ILE A 214 20.23 10.60 2.69
CA ILE A 214 20.09 10.00 1.37
C ILE A 214 21.44 9.41 1.01
N ASP A 215 21.46 8.11 0.71
CA ASP A 215 22.67 7.48 0.19
C ASP A 215 22.85 7.90 -1.27
N THR A 216 23.86 8.74 -1.51
CA THR A 216 24.23 9.22 -2.84
C THR A 216 25.44 8.48 -3.41
N ASN A 217 25.90 7.41 -2.75
CA ASN A 217 26.98 6.61 -3.30
C ASN A 217 26.51 5.96 -4.60
N PRO A 218 27.35 5.95 -5.66
CA PRO A 218 26.99 5.31 -6.91
C PRO A 218 26.80 3.81 -6.69
N ALA A 219 25.68 3.27 -7.18
CA ALA A 219 25.52 1.83 -7.29
C ALA A 219 26.37 1.32 -8.47
N GLU A 220 27.38 0.50 -8.19
CA GLU A 220 28.16 -0.16 -9.24
C GLU A 220 27.49 -1.46 -9.68
N ILE A 221 27.07 -1.52 -10.95
CA ILE A 221 26.51 -2.72 -11.57
C ILE A 221 27.55 -3.27 -12.55
N GLN A 222 28.00 -4.50 -12.32
CA GLN A 222 28.94 -5.20 -13.21
C GLN A 222 28.23 -6.32 -13.97
N LEU A 223 28.47 -6.41 -15.27
CA LEU A 223 27.95 -7.47 -16.13
C LEU A 223 29.10 -8.42 -16.49
N ASP A 224 29.07 -9.65 -15.97
CA ASP A 224 30.00 -10.69 -16.36
C ASP A 224 29.50 -11.43 -17.61
N THR A 225 30.06 -11.08 -18.77
CA THR A 225 29.73 -11.75 -20.03
C THR A 225 30.56 -13.01 -20.29
N LYS A 226 31.59 -13.30 -19.48
CA LYS A 226 32.45 -14.49 -19.64
C LYS A 226 31.82 -15.73 -19.03
N ASN A 227 30.96 -15.56 -18.03
CA ASN A 227 30.23 -16.64 -17.36
C ASN A 227 28.71 -16.45 -17.51
N PRO A 228 28.14 -16.70 -18.70
CA PRO A 228 26.70 -16.51 -18.90
C PRO A 228 25.89 -17.46 -18.01
N GLY A 229 24.77 -16.94 -17.49
CA GLY A 229 23.77 -17.75 -16.81
C GLY A 229 22.99 -18.67 -17.75
N ARG A 230 21.90 -19.25 -17.24
CA ARG A 230 21.00 -20.10 -18.04
C ARG A 230 20.38 -19.30 -19.18
N ILE A 231 20.18 -19.97 -20.32
CA ILE A 231 19.45 -19.39 -21.45
C ILE A 231 18.06 -18.96 -20.94
N PHE A 232 17.70 -17.71 -21.22
CA PHE A 232 16.35 -17.24 -20.98
C PHE A 232 15.40 -17.99 -21.91
N ALA A 233 14.66 -18.96 -21.36
CA ALA A 233 13.74 -19.78 -22.13
C ALA A 233 12.46 -19.03 -22.52
N GLY A 234 12.07 -18.00 -21.76
CA GLY A 234 10.87 -17.20 -21.97
C GLY A 234 10.14 -16.93 -20.66
N LEU A 235 8.98 -16.29 -20.75
CA LEU A 235 8.06 -16.07 -19.65
C LEU A 235 7.05 -17.21 -19.57
N GLY A 236 6.38 -17.34 -18.43
CA GLY A 236 5.28 -18.28 -18.27
C GLY A 236 4.22 -17.76 -17.32
N GLY A 237 3.10 -18.47 -17.24
CA GLY A 237 1.97 -18.05 -16.41
C GLY A 237 0.85 -19.07 -16.33
N ASN A 238 -0.11 -18.75 -15.46
CA ASN A 238 -1.38 -19.50 -15.39
C ASN A 238 -2.39 -18.83 -16.33
N PHE A 239 -2.86 -19.59 -17.31
CA PHE A 239 -3.95 -19.21 -18.20
C PHE A 239 -5.22 -19.89 -17.72
N ARG A 240 -6.04 -19.15 -16.98
CA ARG A 240 -7.29 -19.62 -16.40
C ARG A 240 -8.46 -18.94 -17.08
N LEU A 241 -9.55 -19.68 -17.31
CA LEU A 241 -10.79 -19.17 -17.87
C LEU A 241 -11.81 -18.97 -16.74
N GLN A 242 -11.54 -18.02 -15.86
CA GLN A 242 -12.38 -17.69 -14.71
C GLN A 242 -13.50 -16.69 -15.10
N ASN A 243 -13.19 -15.76 -16.00
CA ASN A 243 -14.11 -14.80 -16.59
C ASN A 243 -14.16 -15.00 -18.12
N PRO A 244 -15.17 -15.72 -18.63
CA PRO A 244 -15.30 -16.03 -20.06
C PRO A 244 -15.34 -14.81 -20.99
N ARG A 245 -15.67 -13.61 -20.47
CA ARG A 245 -15.76 -12.38 -21.27
C ARG A 245 -14.42 -11.67 -21.42
N VAL A 246 -13.60 -11.66 -20.37
CA VAL A 246 -12.41 -10.81 -20.28
C VAL A 246 -11.12 -11.60 -20.46
N ASP A 247 -11.06 -12.82 -19.92
CA ASP A 247 -9.83 -13.61 -19.91
C ASP A 247 -9.31 -13.89 -21.33
N PRO A 248 -10.14 -14.27 -22.33
CA PRO A 248 -9.62 -14.54 -23.68
C PRO A 248 -8.86 -13.35 -24.29
N GLN A 249 -9.29 -12.11 -24.03
CA GLN A 249 -8.64 -10.91 -24.58
C GLN A 249 -7.28 -10.66 -23.93
N VAL A 250 -7.19 -10.84 -22.61
CA VAL A 250 -5.93 -10.68 -21.87
C VAL A 250 -4.93 -11.78 -22.24
N ILE A 251 -5.42 -13.01 -22.40
CA ILE A 251 -4.61 -14.16 -22.77
C ILE A 251 -4.05 -13.97 -24.18
N ALA A 252 -4.89 -13.59 -25.15
CA ALA A 252 -4.44 -13.29 -26.51
C ALA A 252 -3.38 -12.19 -26.51
N TYR A 253 -3.62 -11.07 -25.83
CA TYR A 253 -2.63 -9.98 -25.72
C TYR A 253 -1.29 -10.47 -25.16
N CYS A 254 -1.30 -11.29 -24.11
CA CYS A 254 -0.07 -11.85 -23.55
C CYS A 254 0.67 -12.76 -24.54
N LEU A 255 -0.05 -13.61 -25.27
CA LEU A 255 0.56 -14.50 -26.27
C LEU A 255 1.11 -13.73 -27.47
N ASP A 256 0.46 -12.64 -27.87
CA ASP A 256 0.88 -11.80 -29.00
C ASP A 256 2.06 -10.87 -28.66
N ASN A 257 2.21 -10.47 -27.39
CA ASN A 257 3.15 -9.41 -26.98
C ASN A 257 4.28 -9.87 -26.05
N LEU A 258 4.20 -11.09 -25.50
CA LEU A 258 5.23 -11.65 -24.63
C LEU A 258 5.79 -12.92 -25.23
N ARG A 259 7.09 -13.17 -25.00
CA ARG A 259 7.70 -14.48 -25.29
C ARG A 259 7.24 -15.50 -24.23
N VAL A 260 5.99 -15.93 -24.33
CA VAL A 260 5.45 -16.99 -23.49
C VAL A 260 5.99 -18.33 -23.99
N SER A 261 6.73 -19.02 -23.14
CA SER A 261 7.29 -20.34 -23.45
C SER A 261 6.77 -21.44 -22.54
N PHE A 262 6.04 -21.06 -21.49
CA PHE A 262 5.41 -22.01 -20.57
C PHE A 262 3.99 -21.54 -20.22
N GLY A 263 2.99 -22.32 -20.64
CA GLY A 263 1.60 -22.12 -20.23
C GLY A 263 1.18 -23.17 -19.21
N ARG A 264 0.50 -22.74 -18.14
CA ARG A 264 -0.22 -23.64 -17.24
C ARG A 264 -1.71 -23.39 -17.36
N VAL A 265 -2.48 -24.42 -17.65
CA VAL A 265 -3.93 -24.34 -17.74
C VAL A 265 -4.58 -25.01 -16.52
N GLU A 266 -5.81 -24.64 -16.16
CA GLU A 266 -6.53 -25.22 -15.02
C GLU A 266 -7.48 -26.36 -15.41
N LEU A 267 -7.36 -27.51 -14.74
CA LEU A 267 -8.34 -28.60 -14.84
C LEU A 267 -9.05 -28.76 -13.49
N PRO A 268 -10.18 -28.06 -13.24
CA PRO A 268 -10.88 -28.16 -11.97
C PRO A 268 -11.42 -29.57 -11.76
N TRP A 269 -11.00 -30.22 -10.67
CA TRP A 269 -11.36 -31.62 -10.38
C TRP A 269 -12.87 -31.88 -10.41
N SER A 270 -13.66 -31.01 -9.77
CA SER A 270 -15.13 -31.11 -9.73
C SER A 270 -15.81 -30.98 -11.09
N SER A 271 -15.12 -30.44 -12.10
CA SER A 271 -15.62 -30.31 -13.48
C SER A 271 -15.05 -31.38 -14.40
N TRP A 272 -13.85 -31.88 -14.11
CA TRP A 272 -13.19 -32.95 -14.86
C TRP A 272 -13.78 -34.32 -14.54
N GLN A 273 -13.95 -34.63 -13.26
CA GLN A 273 -14.54 -35.89 -12.78
C GLN A 273 -15.53 -35.56 -11.65
N PRO A 274 -16.76 -35.12 -11.98
CA PRO A 274 -17.77 -34.77 -10.98
C PRO A 274 -18.24 -35.98 -10.15
N ASN A 275 -18.12 -37.19 -10.69
CA ASN A 275 -18.46 -38.44 -10.03
C ASN A 275 -17.24 -39.37 -10.03
N GLU A 276 -16.74 -39.70 -8.84
CA GLU A 276 -15.55 -40.55 -8.63
C GLU A 276 -15.69 -41.96 -9.25
N ASN A 277 -16.92 -42.45 -9.42
CA ASN A 277 -17.21 -43.79 -9.95
C ASN A 277 -17.37 -43.82 -11.48
N THR A 278 -17.21 -42.68 -12.15
CA THR A 278 -17.26 -42.60 -13.63
C THR A 278 -15.86 -42.57 -14.22
N ASP A 279 -15.68 -43.21 -15.38
CA ASP A 279 -14.43 -43.14 -16.15
C ASP A 279 -14.37 -41.80 -16.92
N PRO A 280 -13.52 -40.85 -16.52
CA PRO A 280 -13.46 -39.53 -17.15
C PRO A 280 -12.97 -39.59 -18.60
N ILE A 281 -12.23 -40.63 -19.00
CA ILE A 281 -11.75 -40.80 -20.38
C ILE A 281 -12.91 -41.25 -21.27
N ALA A 282 -13.75 -42.16 -20.80
CA ALA A 282 -14.94 -42.59 -21.53
C ALA A 282 -15.93 -41.44 -21.73
N GLU A 283 -16.16 -40.63 -20.68
CA GLU A 283 -16.99 -39.42 -20.75
C GLU A 283 -16.44 -38.40 -21.76
N ALA A 284 -15.12 -38.19 -21.77
CA ALA A 284 -14.46 -37.32 -22.74
C ALA A 284 -14.59 -37.79 -24.18
N ARG A 285 -14.36 -39.08 -24.44
CA ARG A 285 -14.51 -39.67 -25.78
C ARG A 285 -15.94 -39.62 -26.28
N ALA A 286 -16.93 -39.65 -25.38
CA ALA A 286 -18.33 -39.52 -25.71
C ALA A 286 -18.80 -38.06 -25.86
N GLY A 287 -17.89 -37.07 -25.78
CA GLY A 287 -18.20 -35.65 -25.95
C GLY A 287 -18.94 -35.02 -24.77
N ARG A 288 -18.88 -35.63 -23.57
CA ARG A 288 -19.61 -35.17 -22.37
C ARG A 288 -18.74 -34.36 -21.40
N LEU A 289 -17.56 -33.92 -21.82
CA LEU A 289 -16.73 -33.05 -21.00
C LEU A 289 -17.41 -31.73 -20.70
N ASN A 290 -17.19 -31.22 -19.49
CA ASN A 290 -17.59 -29.86 -19.15
C ASN A 290 -16.91 -28.87 -20.14
N PRO A 291 -17.66 -27.92 -20.73
CA PRO A 291 -17.11 -26.97 -21.70
C PRO A 291 -15.90 -26.17 -21.19
N ARG A 292 -15.84 -25.88 -19.89
CA ARG A 292 -14.67 -25.20 -19.29
C ARG A 292 -13.42 -26.07 -19.37
N VAL A 293 -13.55 -27.37 -19.13
CA VAL A 293 -12.41 -28.30 -19.19
C VAL A 293 -11.96 -28.49 -20.63
N ASP A 294 -12.90 -28.65 -21.57
CA ASP A 294 -12.60 -28.76 -22.99
C ASP A 294 -11.87 -27.51 -23.52
N ASN A 295 -12.39 -26.31 -23.22
CA ASN A 295 -11.76 -25.05 -23.65
C ASN A 295 -10.37 -24.86 -23.05
N THR A 296 -10.19 -25.16 -21.76
CA THR A 296 -8.87 -25.16 -21.12
C THR A 296 -7.92 -26.14 -21.80
N ALA A 297 -8.34 -27.37 -22.06
CA ALA A 297 -7.47 -28.39 -22.64
C ALA A 297 -7.00 -28.00 -24.05
N LYS A 298 -7.87 -27.36 -24.84
CA LYS A 298 -7.53 -26.81 -26.17
C LYS A 298 -6.48 -25.70 -26.11
N MET A 299 -6.39 -24.95 -25.01
CA MET A 299 -5.35 -23.93 -24.82
C MET A 299 -3.97 -24.51 -24.48
N ALA A 300 -3.89 -25.79 -24.11
CA ALA A 300 -2.63 -26.46 -23.82
C ALA A 300 -1.99 -27.14 -25.05
N GLN A 301 -2.64 -27.05 -26.21
CA GLN A 301 -2.19 -27.59 -27.50
C GLN A 301 -1.55 -26.49 -28.34
#